data_AF-A0A7Y4ZW51-F1
#
_entry.id   AF-A0A7Y4ZW51-F1
#
_cell.length_a   1.000
_cell.length_b   1.000
_cell.length_c   1.000
_cell.angle_alpha   90.00
_cell.angle_beta   90.00
_cell.angle_gamma   90.00
#
_symmetry.space_group_name_H-M   'P 1'
#
loop_
_entity.id
_entity.type
_entity.pdbx_description
1 polymer ?
#
loop_
_entity_poly.entity_id
_entity_poly.type
_entity_poly.pdbx_seq_one_letter_code
_entity_poly.pdbx_strand_id
1 'polypeptide(L)'
;MLAKGVFVNMAALRLSATAAPIAPGETGDVTLTITNTGNAEAIFDVDVSCGDAHAFPLSAFDGAGKRADYVSLASCLKGMSCPHAVARVFLAPKGVAKKRLRYTAVVIRNDAECSEGPAGPLRRGVYRLHVGTPWEDDAKNDLAASTTLTVK
;
A
#
# COMPACT_ATOMS: atom_id res chain seq x y z
N MET A 1 45.36 -13.52 13.52
CA MET A 1 44.45 -13.64 12.36
C MET A 1 43.07 -13.19 12.82
N LEU A 2 42.63 -12.01 12.35
CA LEU A 2 41.29 -11.49 12.64
C LEU A 2 40.25 -12.38 11.95
N ALA A 3 39.24 -12.81 12.71
CA ALA A 3 38.08 -13.51 12.17
C ALA A 3 37.43 -12.62 11.11
N LYS A 4 37.51 -13.02 9.84
CA LYS A 4 36.73 -12.41 8.78
C LYS A 4 35.27 -12.69 9.10
N GLY A 5 34.56 -11.66 9.57
CA GLY A 5 33.11 -11.73 9.75
C GLY A 5 32.48 -12.24 8.46
N VAL A 6 31.70 -13.31 8.59
CA VAL A 6 30.86 -13.80 7.49
C VAL A 6 29.86 -12.70 7.21
N PHE A 7 30.08 -11.93 6.14
CA PHE A 7 29.02 -11.09 5.58
C PHE A 7 27.99 -12.06 5.02
N VAL A 8 26.93 -12.31 5.80
CA VAL A 8 25.77 -13.05 5.29
C VAL A 8 25.22 -12.24 4.12
N ASN A 9 25.23 -12.83 2.93
CA ASN A 9 24.64 -12.18 1.78
C ASN A 9 23.11 -12.23 1.95
N MET A 10 22.51 -11.12 2.38
CA MET A 10 21.09 -11.04 2.68
C MET A 10 20.37 -10.11 1.70
N ALA A 11 19.19 -10.52 1.28
CA ALA A 11 18.18 -9.66 0.69
C ALA A 11 17.58 -8.77 1.79
N ALA A 12 17.25 -7.53 1.45
CA ALA A 12 16.57 -6.63 2.36
C ALA A 12 15.72 -5.65 1.55
N LEU A 13 14.39 -5.72 1.69
CA LEU A 13 13.47 -4.84 0.98
C LEU A 13 13.07 -3.66 1.85
N ARG A 14 13.00 -2.49 1.24
CA ARG A 14 12.49 -1.27 1.86
C ARG A 14 11.50 -0.60 0.93
N LEU A 15 10.36 -0.19 1.48
CA LEU A 15 9.38 0.62 0.78
C LEU A 15 9.44 2.08 1.22
N SER A 16 9.12 2.96 0.28
CA SER A 16 8.89 4.36 0.55
C SER A 16 7.81 4.88 -0.39
N ALA A 17 7.00 5.81 0.09
CA ALA A 17 5.93 6.42 -0.69
C ALA A 17 6.08 7.93 -0.67
N THR A 18 5.61 8.58 -1.73
CA THR A 18 5.48 10.03 -1.80
C THR A 18 4.15 10.36 -2.47
N ALA A 19 3.49 11.42 -2.01
CA ALA A 19 2.23 11.89 -2.55
C ALA A 19 2.26 13.41 -2.70
N ALA A 20 1.75 13.92 -3.82
CA ALA A 20 1.48 15.33 -3.97
C ALA A 20 0.21 15.73 -3.19
N PRO A 21 0.03 17.01 -2.82
CA PRO A 21 -1.24 17.47 -2.30
C PRO A 21 -2.39 17.25 -3.29
N ILE A 22 -3.57 16.89 -2.80
CA ILE A 22 -4.75 16.56 -3.61
C ILE A 22 -5.92 17.43 -3.15
N ALA A 23 -6.77 17.89 -4.06
CA ALA A 23 -7.99 18.60 -3.65
C ALA A 23 -9.07 17.59 -3.17
N PRO A 24 -9.99 17.99 -2.29
CA PRO A 24 -11.14 17.15 -1.90
C PRO A 24 -11.87 16.60 -3.12
N GLY A 25 -12.05 15.28 -3.18
CA GLY A 25 -12.75 14.59 -4.27
C GLY A 25 -11.92 14.27 -5.51
N GLU A 26 -10.73 14.87 -5.66
CA GLU A 26 -9.88 14.69 -6.84
C GLU A 26 -8.98 13.45 -6.72
N THR A 27 -8.48 12.99 -7.87
CA THR A 27 -7.47 11.93 -7.96
C THR A 27 -6.07 12.53 -8.09
N GLY A 28 -5.14 12.06 -7.28
CA GLY A 28 -3.72 12.40 -7.36
C GLY A 28 -2.85 11.17 -7.47
N ASP A 29 -1.58 11.41 -7.83
CA ASP A 29 -0.58 10.37 -7.93
C ASP A 29 0.12 10.10 -6.60
N VAL A 30 0.41 8.83 -6.39
CA VAL A 30 1.25 8.34 -5.31
C VAL A 30 2.38 7.54 -5.94
N THR A 31 3.63 7.92 -5.66
CA THR A 31 4.80 7.17 -6.14
C THR A 31 5.27 6.23 -5.05
N LEU A 32 5.13 4.93 -5.29
CA LEU A 32 5.72 3.87 -4.47
C LEU A 32 7.11 3.51 -5.02
N THR A 33 8.10 3.45 -4.15
CA THR A 33 9.45 2.99 -4.47
C THR A 33 9.82 1.82 -3.57
N ILE A 34 10.18 0.71 -4.19
CA ILE A 34 10.65 -0.52 -3.56
C ILE A 34 12.14 -0.64 -3.85
N THR A 35 12.96 -0.76 -2.80
CA THR A 35 14.41 -0.83 -2.90
C THR A 35 14.91 -2.12 -2.26
N ASN A 36 15.74 -2.88 -2.98
CA ASN A 36 16.53 -3.94 -2.38
C ASN A 36 17.81 -3.33 -1.80
N THR A 37 17.84 -3.03 -0.51
CA THR A 37 19.03 -2.52 0.17
C THR A 37 20.07 -3.59 0.45
N GLY A 38 19.75 -4.86 0.20
CA GLY A 38 20.63 -6.02 0.40
C GLY A 38 21.73 -6.15 -0.66
N ASN A 39 22.53 -7.21 -0.52
CA ASN A 39 23.57 -7.59 -1.47
C ASN A 39 23.22 -8.88 -2.25
N ALA A 40 22.07 -9.49 -1.95
CA ALA A 40 21.51 -10.65 -2.65
C ALA A 40 20.22 -10.25 -3.37
N GLU A 41 19.80 -11.05 -4.36
CA GLU A 41 18.50 -10.88 -5.01
C GLU A 41 17.37 -10.98 -3.98
N ALA A 42 16.44 -10.05 -4.03
CA ALA A 42 15.24 -10.06 -3.22
C ALA A 42 14.06 -10.59 -4.05
N ILE A 43 13.26 -11.44 -3.43
CA ILE A 43 12.05 -12.01 -4.03
C ILE A 43 10.90 -11.66 -3.10
N PHE A 44 9.81 -11.14 -3.65
CA PHE A 44 8.58 -10.91 -2.92
C PHE A 44 7.38 -11.16 -3.84
N ASP A 45 6.30 -11.59 -3.23
CA ASP A 45 5.05 -11.90 -3.92
C ASP A 45 4.06 -10.74 -3.69
N VAL A 46 3.30 -10.41 -4.74
CA VAL A 46 2.26 -9.37 -4.71
C VAL A 46 0.94 -10.00 -5.10
N ASP A 47 -0.08 -9.85 -4.27
CA ASP A 47 -1.44 -10.28 -4.58
C ASP A 47 -2.03 -9.39 -5.68
N VAL A 48 -2.30 -9.95 -6.85
CA VAL A 48 -2.92 -9.25 -7.98
C VAL A 48 -4.32 -9.79 -8.29
N SER A 49 -4.91 -10.55 -7.38
CA SER A 49 -6.17 -11.28 -7.53
C SER A 49 -7.34 -10.38 -7.98
N CYS A 50 -7.39 -9.15 -7.46
CA CYS A 50 -8.41 -8.17 -7.80
C CYS A 50 -7.83 -6.95 -8.57
N GLY A 51 -6.70 -7.14 -9.25
CA GLY A 51 -6.02 -6.11 -10.03
C GLY A 51 -5.12 -5.14 -9.23
N ASP A 52 -4.59 -4.14 -9.92
CA ASP A 52 -3.55 -3.24 -9.42
C ASP A 52 -3.90 -2.49 -8.12
N ALA A 53 -5.17 -2.18 -7.88
CA ALA A 53 -5.61 -1.48 -6.67
C ALA A 53 -5.53 -2.35 -5.42
N HIS A 54 -5.66 -3.68 -5.58
CA HIS A 54 -5.47 -4.65 -4.51
C HIS A 54 -4.01 -5.04 -4.32
N ALA A 55 -3.20 -4.94 -5.36
CA ALA A 55 -1.75 -5.17 -5.27
C ALA A 55 -1.06 -4.20 -4.31
N PHE A 56 -1.52 -2.95 -4.29
CA PHE A 56 -0.96 -1.90 -3.43
C PHE A 56 -2.08 -1.02 -2.85
N PRO A 57 -2.86 -1.52 -1.87
CA PRO A 57 -3.98 -0.80 -1.32
C PRO A 57 -3.50 0.47 -0.63
N LEU A 58 -4.23 1.55 -0.87
CA LEU A 58 -4.00 2.85 -0.28
C LEU A 58 -5.05 3.13 0.79
N SER A 59 -4.63 3.67 1.92
CA SER A 59 -5.55 4.03 3.02
C SER A 59 -5.06 5.27 3.75
N ALA A 60 -5.92 6.29 3.85
CA ALA A 60 -5.65 7.51 4.58
C ALA A 60 -6.13 7.39 6.03
N PHE A 61 -5.25 7.75 6.96
CA PHE A 61 -5.51 7.79 8.39
C PHE A 61 -5.40 9.22 8.91
N ASP A 62 -6.30 9.60 9.82
CA ASP A 62 -6.24 10.88 10.51
C ASP A 62 -5.14 10.92 11.59
N GLY A 63 -4.99 12.08 12.25
CA GLY A 63 -4.00 12.26 13.32
C GLY A 63 -4.21 11.38 14.56
N ALA A 64 -5.40 10.79 14.73
CA ALA A 64 -5.70 9.83 15.79
C ALA A 64 -5.43 8.37 15.36
N GLY A 65 -5.00 8.15 14.11
CA GLY A 65 -4.77 6.82 13.56
C GLY A 65 -6.04 6.10 13.12
N LYS A 66 -7.19 6.79 13.04
CA LYS A 66 -8.43 6.23 12.51
C LYS A 66 -8.42 6.34 10.98
N ARG A 67 -8.87 5.29 10.29
CA ARG A 67 -9.04 5.33 8.83
C ARG A 67 -10.10 6.36 8.46
N ALA A 68 -9.72 7.33 7.64
CA ALA A 68 -10.50 8.52 7.33
C ALA A 68 -11.22 8.43 5.98
N ASP A 69 -10.77 7.54 5.09
CA ASP A 69 -11.29 7.38 3.73
C ASP A 69 -12.22 6.17 3.55
N TYR A 70 -12.54 5.47 4.64
CA TYR A 70 -13.43 4.32 4.59
C TYR A 70 -14.32 4.23 5.82
N VAL A 71 -15.59 3.93 5.59
CA VAL A 71 -16.58 3.68 6.64
C VAL A 71 -17.26 2.35 6.36
N SER A 72 -16.88 1.32 7.10
CA SER A 72 -17.54 0.00 7.05
C SER A 72 -18.84 0.02 7.84
N LEU A 73 -19.90 -0.57 7.28
CA LEU A 73 -21.06 -0.99 8.06
C LEU A 73 -20.79 -2.40 8.61
N ALA A 74 -21.03 -2.60 9.91
CA ALA A 74 -20.76 -3.87 10.59
C ALA A 74 -21.49 -5.09 9.97
N SER A 75 -22.57 -4.86 9.22
CA SER A 75 -23.35 -5.87 8.51
C SER A 75 -22.70 -6.39 7.23
N CYS A 76 -21.63 -5.75 6.74
CA CYS A 76 -21.06 -6.01 5.41
C CYS A 76 -19.88 -6.97 5.39
N LEU A 77 -19.95 -8.05 6.18
CA LEU A 77 -18.94 -9.12 6.25
C LEU A 77 -19.00 -10.10 5.07
N LYS A 78 -19.30 -9.64 3.85
CA LYS A 78 -19.25 -10.49 2.67
C LYS A 78 -17.84 -10.48 2.09
N GLY A 79 -17.23 -11.66 2.03
CA GLY A 79 -16.01 -11.86 1.25
C GLY A 79 -16.31 -11.67 -0.24
N MET A 80 -15.53 -10.82 -0.90
CA MET A 80 -15.48 -10.79 -2.37
C MET A 80 -14.60 -11.94 -2.84
N SER A 81 -15.10 -12.75 -3.78
CA SER A 81 -14.28 -13.76 -4.43
C SER A 81 -13.66 -13.16 -5.69
N CYS A 82 -12.37 -12.85 -5.62
CA CYS A 82 -11.55 -12.59 -6.81
C CYS A 82 -10.85 -13.87 -7.26
N PRO A 83 -10.48 -14.00 -8.55
CA PRO A 83 -9.61 -15.09 -8.98
C PRO A 83 -8.25 -14.97 -8.26
N HIS A 84 -7.71 -16.08 -7.75
CA HIS A 84 -6.39 -16.06 -7.12
C HIS A 84 -5.29 -15.83 -8.16
N ALA A 85 -4.54 -14.74 -8.04
CA ALA A 85 -3.41 -14.43 -8.90
C ALA A 85 -2.30 -13.74 -8.11
N VAL A 86 -1.06 -14.19 -8.33
CA VAL A 86 0.13 -13.69 -7.63
C VAL A 86 1.19 -13.30 -8.64
N ALA A 87 1.75 -12.10 -8.47
CA ALA A 87 2.93 -11.68 -9.21
C ALA A 87 4.16 -11.85 -8.34
N ARG A 88 5.08 -12.72 -8.75
CA ARG A 88 6.40 -12.84 -8.13
C ARG A 88 7.35 -11.79 -8.71
N VAL A 89 7.90 -10.96 -7.85
CA VAL A 89 8.82 -9.88 -8.23
C VAL A 89 10.23 -10.23 -7.78
N PHE A 90 11.18 -10.09 -8.71
CA PHE A 90 12.60 -10.28 -8.48
C PHE A 90 13.29 -8.92 -8.55
N LEU A 91 14.06 -8.57 -7.53
CA LEU A 91 14.80 -7.32 -7.47
C LEU A 91 16.27 -7.61 -7.21
N ALA A 92 17.10 -7.32 -8.20
CA ALA A 92 18.55 -7.47 -8.11
C ALA A 92 19.12 -6.76 -6.86
N PRO A 93 20.30 -7.15 -6.36
CA PRO A 93 21.00 -6.41 -5.31
C PRO A 93 21.08 -4.92 -5.61
N LYS A 94 20.73 -4.05 -4.64
CA LYS A 94 20.66 -2.58 -4.82
C LYS A 94 19.65 -2.11 -5.88
N GLY A 95 18.83 -3.01 -6.41
CA GLY A 95 17.80 -2.72 -7.40
C GLY A 95 16.70 -1.83 -6.82
N VAL A 96 16.08 -1.05 -7.69
CA VAL A 96 14.98 -0.15 -7.37
C VAL A 96 13.85 -0.37 -8.36
N ALA A 97 12.64 -0.60 -7.84
CA ALA A 97 11.41 -0.63 -8.61
C ALA A 97 10.52 0.55 -8.20
N LYS A 98 9.83 1.16 -9.17
CA LYS A 98 8.89 2.26 -8.93
C LYS A 98 7.54 1.92 -9.54
N LYS A 99 6.47 2.22 -8.81
CA LYS A 99 5.08 2.10 -9.29
C LYS A 99 4.36 3.41 -9.04
N ARG A 100 3.68 3.92 -10.06
CA ARG A 100 2.73 5.02 -9.94
C ARG A 100 1.37 4.43 -9.58
N LEU A 101 0.84 4.84 -8.43
CA LEU A 101 -0.47 4.50 -7.94
C LEU A 101 -1.37 5.73 -8.03
N ARG A 102 -2.68 5.54 -7.98
CA ARG A 102 -3.68 6.61 -7.97
C ARG A 102 -4.47 6.57 -6.68
N TYR A 103 -4.64 7.73 -6.05
CA TYR A 103 -5.47 7.90 -4.87
C TYR A 103 -6.53 8.96 -5.13
N THR A 104 -7.79 8.64 -4.87
CA THR A 104 -8.89 9.62 -4.94
C THR A 104 -9.24 10.06 -3.53
N ALA A 105 -9.22 11.37 -3.27
CA ALA A 105 -9.48 11.94 -1.94
C ALA A 105 -10.98 11.96 -1.62
N VAL A 106 -11.59 10.78 -1.52
CA VAL A 106 -13.00 10.54 -1.18
C VAL A 106 -13.11 9.62 0.04
N VAL A 107 -14.25 9.70 0.72
CA VAL A 107 -14.66 8.70 1.71
C VAL A 107 -15.51 7.67 0.99
N ILE A 108 -15.12 6.40 1.06
CA ILE A 108 -15.94 5.27 0.60
C ILE A 108 -16.78 4.77 1.77
N ARG A 109 -18.03 4.41 1.49
CA ARG A 109 -18.95 3.82 2.46
C ARG A 109 -19.72 2.68 1.79
N ASN A 110 -20.02 1.66 2.58
CA ASN A 110 -20.93 0.59 2.19
C ASN A 110 -22.39 1.04 2.36
N ASP A 111 -23.23 0.81 1.37
CA ASP A 111 -24.69 0.93 1.52
C ASP A 111 -25.29 -0.28 2.26
N ALA A 112 -26.62 -0.32 2.38
CA ALA A 112 -27.33 -1.40 3.07
C ALA A 112 -27.18 -2.75 2.34
N GLU A 113 -26.95 -2.70 1.03
CA GLU A 113 -26.68 -3.82 0.14
C GLU A 113 -25.20 -4.23 0.12
N CYS A 114 -24.36 -3.53 0.89
CA CYS A 114 -22.91 -3.72 0.99
C CYS A 114 -22.14 -3.43 -0.30
N SER A 115 -22.69 -2.56 -1.13
CA SER A 115 -21.98 -1.99 -2.27
C SER A 115 -21.14 -0.80 -1.80
N GLU A 116 -19.89 -0.77 -2.25
CA GLU A 116 -18.99 0.37 -2.00
C GLU A 116 -19.32 1.52 -2.93
N GLY A 117 -19.49 2.71 -2.36
CA GLY A 117 -19.72 3.93 -3.12
C GLY A 117 -19.10 5.17 -2.46
N PRO A 118 -18.87 6.25 -3.23
CA PRO A 118 -18.41 7.50 -2.67
C PRO A 118 -19.49 8.12 -1.76
N ALA A 119 -19.11 8.40 -0.52
CA ALA A 119 -19.94 9.07 0.49
C ALA A 119 -19.68 10.59 0.58
N GLY A 120 -18.79 11.09 -0.26
CA GLY A 120 -18.36 12.50 -0.30
C GLY A 120 -16.85 12.64 -0.32
N PRO A 121 -16.33 13.86 -0.49
CA PRO A 121 -14.91 14.11 -0.52
C PRO A 121 -14.29 13.96 0.88
N LEU A 122 -13.03 13.55 0.93
CA LEU A 122 -12.21 13.63 2.13
C LEU A 122 -12.07 15.10 2.54
N ARG A 123 -12.14 15.39 3.84
CA ARG A 123 -12.04 16.78 4.33
C ARG A 123 -10.63 17.32 4.07
N ARG A 124 -10.53 18.65 3.94
CA ARG A 124 -9.23 19.32 3.92
C ARG A 124 -8.48 19.04 5.22
N GLY A 125 -7.19 18.74 5.12
CA GLY A 125 -6.40 18.34 6.28
C GLY A 125 -5.13 17.58 5.91
N VAL A 126 -4.42 17.12 6.94
CA VAL A 126 -3.22 16.32 6.80
C VAL A 126 -3.51 14.91 7.29
N TYR A 127 -3.17 13.94 6.45
CA TYR A 127 -3.41 12.52 6.67
C TYR A 127 -2.10 11.75 6.54
N ARG A 128 -2.04 10.58 7.18
CA ARG A 128 -1.04 9.56 6.90
C ARG A 128 -1.62 8.62 5.85
N LEU A 129 -1.05 8.66 4.65
CA LEU A 129 -1.40 7.73 3.58
C LEU A 129 -0.50 6.50 3.68
N HIS A 130 -1.13 5.35 3.95
CA HIS A 130 -0.51 4.04 4.02
C HIS A 130 -0.61 3.33 2.66
N VAL A 131 0.45 2.65 2.27
CA VAL A 131 0.50 1.71 1.15
C VAL A 131 1.13 0.41 1.63
N GLY A 132 0.53 -0.73 1.33
CA GLY A 132 1.06 -2.05 1.67
C GLY A 132 1.11 -2.98 0.47
N THR A 133 1.65 -4.19 0.65
CA THR A 133 1.39 -5.35 -0.21
C THR A 133 0.60 -6.35 0.62
N PRO A 134 -0.70 -6.54 0.38
CA PRO A 134 -1.49 -7.46 1.17
C PRO A 134 -1.05 -8.87 0.78
N TRP A 135 -0.30 -9.52 1.67
CA TRP A 135 -0.14 -10.96 1.64
C TRP A 135 -0.38 -11.47 3.05
N GLU A 136 -1.61 -11.92 3.30
CA GLU A 136 -2.11 -12.20 4.65
C GLU A 136 -1.45 -13.42 5.33
N ASP A 137 -0.70 -14.22 4.58
CA ASP A 137 -0.17 -15.51 5.07
C ASP A 137 1.32 -15.53 5.42
N ASP A 138 2.07 -14.44 5.23
CA ASP A 138 3.49 -14.41 5.62
C ASP A 138 3.92 -13.01 6.05
N ALA A 139 4.09 -12.80 7.36
CA ALA A 139 4.57 -11.54 7.94
C ALA A 139 5.95 -11.09 7.38
N LYS A 140 6.68 -11.99 6.69
CA LYS A 140 7.92 -11.67 5.98
C LYS A 140 7.71 -10.90 4.68
N ASN A 141 6.49 -10.90 4.13
CA ASN A 141 6.13 -10.25 2.87
C ASN A 141 5.21 -9.03 3.06
N ASP A 142 4.85 -8.67 4.30
CA ASP A 142 4.06 -7.49 4.59
C ASP A 142 4.93 -6.23 4.50
N LEU A 143 5.19 -5.81 3.27
CA LEU A 143 5.94 -4.61 2.98
C LEU A 143 4.98 -3.42 2.95
N ALA A 144 5.27 -2.44 3.80
CA ALA A 144 4.47 -1.22 3.86
C ALA A 144 5.33 0.04 3.84
N ALA A 145 4.72 1.12 3.37
CA ALA A 145 5.20 2.47 3.55
C ALA A 145 4.07 3.40 3.97
N SER A 146 4.45 4.50 4.60
CA SER A 146 3.53 5.61 4.86
C SER A 146 4.15 6.91 4.37
N THR A 147 3.32 7.81 3.89
CA THR A 147 3.69 9.18 3.53
C THR A 147 2.65 10.14 4.10
N THR A 148 3.04 11.41 4.24
CA THR A 148 2.07 12.47 4.47
C THR A 148 1.27 12.72 3.19
N LEU A 149 -0.05 12.82 3.32
CA LEU A 149 -0.98 13.31 2.30
C LEU A 149 -1.61 14.60 2.82
N THR A 150 -1.55 15.66 2.01
CA THR A 150 -2.26 16.91 2.28
C THR A 150 -3.46 17.02 1.37
N VAL A 151 -4.66 17.14 1.94
CA VAL A 151 -5.88 17.48 1.22
C VAL A 151 -6.13 18.98 1.33
N LYS A 152 -6.10 19.71 0.21
CA LYS A 152 -6.05 21.18 0.19
C LYS A 152 -7.38 21.89 0.00
#